data_AF-A0A0J9XKI9-F1
#
_entry.id   AF-A0A0J9XKI9-F1
#
_cell.length_a   1.000
_cell.length_b   1.000
_cell.length_c   1.000
_cell.angle_alpha   90.00
_cell.angle_beta   90.00
_cell.angle_gamma   90.00
#
_symmetry.space_group_name_H-M   'P 1'
#
loop_
_entity.id
_entity.type
_entity.pdbx_description
1 polymer ?
#
loop_
_entity_poly.entity_id
_entity_poly.type
_entity_poly.pdbx_seq_one_letter_code
_entity_poly.pdbx_strand_id
1 'polypeptide(L)'
;MKINKIAIDKRTANGYLSMVMEDSEDLWTVYNIMEPDDEVESMSYRKIIKGKDTIKKLLRLRIRVQKCELENPYGGSIRIAGTIVSEQEDVTLGSHHSADLEINKPFTLYKDKWDTKDIDEIRKATDPTLKAEVGAIVMQEGVAHVCLITENMTHLQAKIEISVPRKAVAAAEGKNRERGIERFYKHVYAAMVSKFNFDSIKAIILASPGFTARGFYDYALRTAASAGDKTILQSKDKFLVVSSSNGYLQGLNEAMRTPEVQERLKSTKYASQTAYLDKFFDMLNNNPNRAWYGPKHVSAAVDYAAVDTLLISNRLYKSADVNERRHYIQMAETVKNTGGTVMIFSEHHDAGKQLDDITGIACTLTVPLPELEDIESSDSESDDE
;
A
#
# COMPACT_ATOMS: atom_id res chain seq x y z
N MET A 1 1.82 -13.57 5.86
CA MET A 1 3.21 -13.81 6.32
C MET A 1 3.25 -15.00 7.24
N LYS A 2 4.22 -15.89 7.03
CA LYS A 2 4.43 -17.02 7.93
C LYS A 2 5.71 -16.83 8.75
N ILE A 3 5.58 -16.92 10.06
CA ILE A 3 6.72 -16.90 10.98
C ILE A 3 7.14 -18.33 11.29
N ASN A 4 8.40 -18.66 10.99
CA ASN A 4 8.98 -19.97 11.27
C ASN A 4 9.59 -20.04 12.67
N LYS A 5 10.24 -18.96 13.12
CA LYS A 5 10.92 -18.91 14.42
C LYS A 5 10.99 -17.48 14.96
N ILE A 6 10.74 -17.33 16.26
CA ILE A 6 10.87 -16.08 16.99
C ILE A 6 11.90 -16.25 18.10
N ALA A 7 12.90 -15.39 18.13
CA ALA A 7 13.90 -15.34 19.19
C ALA A 7 14.24 -13.88 19.49
N ILE A 8 13.33 -13.18 20.18
CA ILE A 8 13.52 -11.80 20.64
C ILE A 8 13.56 -11.82 22.17
N ASP A 9 14.63 -11.27 22.75
CA ASP A 9 14.75 -11.11 24.20
C ASP A 9 13.81 -10.00 24.68
N LYS A 10 12.97 -10.31 25.68
CA LYS A 10 11.98 -9.37 26.21
C LYS A 10 12.60 -8.19 26.98
N ARG A 11 13.84 -8.30 27.46
CA ARG A 11 14.50 -7.27 28.29
C ARG A 11 15.29 -6.29 27.45
N THR A 12 16.02 -6.79 26.47
CA THR A 12 16.90 -6.01 25.58
C THR A 12 16.24 -5.66 24.25
N ALA A 13 15.11 -6.31 23.91
CA ALA A 13 14.45 -6.22 22.61
C ALA A 13 15.34 -6.60 21.42
N ASN A 14 16.49 -7.23 21.67
CA ASN A 14 17.39 -7.71 20.63
C ASN A 14 17.00 -9.13 20.18
N GLY A 15 17.30 -9.47 18.93
CA GLY A 15 17.11 -10.84 18.47
C GLY A 15 16.72 -10.94 17.00
N TYR A 16 16.10 -12.05 16.64
CA TYR A 16 15.80 -12.37 15.25
C TYR A 16 14.44 -13.02 15.04
N LEU A 17 13.95 -12.86 13.81
CA LEU A 17 12.74 -13.47 13.29
C LEU A 17 13.05 -14.19 11.99
N SER A 18 12.72 -15.49 11.94
CA SER A 18 12.74 -16.24 10.69
C SER A 18 11.34 -16.32 10.12
N MET A 19 11.17 -15.90 8.87
CA MET A 19 9.87 -15.71 8.24
C MET A 19 9.89 -16.04 6.74
N VAL A 20 8.69 -16.19 6.17
CA VAL A 20 8.43 -16.38 4.74
C VAL A 20 7.36 -15.38 4.33
N MET A 21 7.65 -14.57 3.31
CA MET A 21 6.68 -13.70 2.65
C MET A 21 5.79 -14.56 1.74
N GLU A 22 4.47 -14.45 1.84
CA GLU A 22 3.50 -15.23 1.06
C GLU A 22 2.92 -14.42 -0.10
N ASP A 23 2.84 -13.10 0.05
CA ASP A 23 2.28 -12.16 -0.92
C ASP A 23 3.09 -10.85 -1.01
N SER A 24 2.65 -9.94 -1.88
CA SER A 24 3.25 -8.62 -2.07
C SER A 24 3.09 -7.70 -0.85
N GLU A 25 2.04 -7.89 -0.04
CA GLU A 25 1.82 -7.09 1.17
C GLU A 25 2.81 -7.46 2.27
N ASP A 26 3.14 -8.76 2.38
CA ASP A 26 4.23 -9.23 3.24
C ASP A 26 5.56 -8.64 2.78
N LEU A 27 5.83 -8.64 1.47
CA LEU A 27 7.03 -8.05 0.90
C LEU A 27 7.14 -6.55 1.21
N TRP A 28 6.03 -5.81 1.08
CA TRP A 28 5.96 -4.41 1.51
C TRP A 28 6.20 -4.24 3.00
N THR A 29 5.62 -5.11 3.83
CA THR A 29 5.78 -5.07 5.28
C THR A 29 7.24 -5.33 5.69
N VAL A 30 7.90 -6.32 5.11
CA VAL A 30 9.32 -6.62 5.36
C VAL A 30 10.21 -5.47 4.91
N TYR A 31 9.97 -4.93 3.71
CA TYR A 31 10.68 -3.76 3.20
C TYR A 31 10.60 -2.59 4.18
N ASN A 32 9.42 -2.39 4.79
CA ASN A 32 9.16 -1.36 5.76
C ASN A 32 9.82 -1.59 7.13
N ILE A 33 10.09 -2.83 7.53
CA ILE A 33 10.66 -3.14 8.85
C ILE A 33 12.19 -3.13 8.82
N MET A 34 12.78 -3.41 7.65
CA MET A 34 14.23 -3.47 7.49
C MET A 34 14.84 -2.07 7.49
N GLU A 35 15.90 -1.90 8.28
CA GLU A 35 16.65 -0.65 8.39
C GLU A 35 18.12 -0.85 8.03
N PRO A 36 18.87 0.23 7.71
CA PRO A 36 20.32 0.15 7.63
C PRO A 36 20.92 -0.39 8.93
N ASP A 37 22.02 -1.13 8.81
CA ASP A 37 22.74 -1.84 9.87
C ASP A 37 22.07 -3.11 10.45
N ASP A 38 20.82 -3.40 10.11
CA ASP A 38 20.20 -4.71 10.39
C ASP A 38 20.98 -5.84 9.69
N GLU A 39 20.89 -7.07 10.20
CA GLU A 39 21.47 -8.24 9.54
C GLU A 39 20.40 -9.14 8.94
N VAL A 40 20.58 -9.55 7.69
CA VAL A 40 19.67 -10.46 6.98
C VAL A 40 20.41 -11.72 6.57
N GLU A 41 19.83 -12.86 6.89
CA GLU A 41 20.35 -14.17 6.52
C GLU A 41 19.40 -14.87 5.54
N SER A 42 19.88 -15.13 4.33
CA SER A 42 19.10 -15.76 3.27
C SER A 42 19.99 -16.62 2.35
N MET A 43 19.36 -17.41 1.49
CA MET A 43 20.06 -18.19 0.46
C MET A 43 20.37 -17.29 -0.73
N SER A 44 21.65 -17.17 -1.10
CA SER A 44 22.11 -16.34 -2.21
C SER A 44 23.15 -17.07 -3.06
N TYR A 45 23.17 -16.75 -4.36
CA TYR A 45 24.16 -17.30 -5.28
C TYR A 45 25.41 -16.43 -5.27
N ARG A 46 26.56 -17.05 -4.98
CA ARG A 46 27.86 -16.38 -5.07
C ARG A 46 28.74 -17.06 -6.11
N LYS A 47 29.39 -16.26 -6.94
CA LYS A 47 30.47 -16.71 -7.82
C LYS A 47 31.75 -16.83 -6.99
N ILE A 48 32.31 -18.03 -6.92
CA ILE A 48 33.58 -18.32 -6.26
C ILE A 48 34.59 -18.64 -7.36
N ILE A 49 35.73 -17.97 -7.34
CA ILE A 49 36.83 -18.20 -8.27
C ILE A 49 37.84 -19.11 -7.58
N LYS A 50 37.99 -20.35 -8.07
CA LYS A 50 39.03 -21.29 -7.61
C LYS A 50 40.01 -21.53 -8.76
N GLY A 51 41.12 -20.79 -8.77
CA GLY A 51 42.09 -20.85 -9.85
C GLY A 51 41.52 -20.31 -11.17
N LYS A 52 41.37 -21.16 -12.19
CA LYS A 52 40.80 -20.79 -13.50
C LYS A 52 39.28 -21.02 -13.60
N ASP A 53 38.69 -21.76 -12.66
CA ASP A 53 37.27 -22.12 -12.71
C ASP A 53 36.42 -21.15 -11.88
N THR A 54 35.29 -20.72 -12.46
CA THR A 54 34.28 -19.90 -11.78
C THR A 54 33.07 -20.76 -11.49
N ILE A 55 32.83 -21.06 -10.22
CA ILE A 55 31.70 -21.88 -9.78
C ILE A 55 30.66 -20.98 -9.11
N LYS A 56 29.40 -21.07 -9.54
CA LYS A 56 28.27 -20.47 -8.83
C LYS A 56 27.81 -21.43 -7.74
N LYS A 57 27.93 -21.04 -6.48
CA LYS A 57 27.49 -21.84 -5.33
C LYS A 57 26.36 -21.13 -4.62
N LEU A 58 25.30 -21.87 -4.28
CA LEU A 58 24.21 -21.38 -3.45
C LEU A 58 24.63 -21.51 -1.99
N LEU A 59 24.70 -20.38 -1.28
CA LEU A 59 25.18 -20.31 0.10
C LEU A 59 24.16 -19.59 0.97
N ARG A 60 24.09 -19.98 2.24
CA ARG A 60 23.36 -19.23 3.26
C ARG A 60 24.27 -18.15 3.81
N LEU A 61 24.05 -16.90 3.41
CA LEU A 61 24.91 -15.77 3.80
C LEU A 61 24.14 -14.84 4.73
N ARG A 62 24.85 -14.32 5.73
CA ARG A 62 24.36 -13.21 6.55
C ARG A 62 25.02 -11.91 6.10
N ILE A 63 24.19 -10.92 5.79
CA ILE A 63 24.59 -9.64 5.22
C ILE A 63 24.11 -8.53 6.16
N ARG A 64 24.99 -7.61 6.52
CA ARG A 64 24.62 -6.35 7.17
C ARG A 64 24.12 -5.37 6.12
N VAL A 65 22.87 -4.93 6.27
CA VAL A 65 22.15 -4.08 5.33
C VAL A 65 22.82 -2.71 5.25
N GLN A 66 23.18 -2.27 4.05
CA GLN A 66 23.57 -0.89 3.76
C GLN A 66 22.49 -0.17 2.96
N LYS A 67 21.83 -0.89 2.04
CA LYS A 67 20.76 -0.36 1.21
C LYS A 67 19.74 -1.46 0.90
N CYS A 68 18.46 -1.11 0.96
CA CYS A 68 17.35 -1.96 0.53
C CYS A 68 16.61 -1.27 -0.61
N GLU A 69 16.34 -2.00 -1.68
CA GLU A 69 15.56 -1.53 -2.83
C GLU A 69 14.44 -2.50 -3.12
N LEU A 70 13.25 -1.97 -3.38
CA LEU A 70 12.12 -2.75 -3.85
C LEU A 70 12.17 -2.81 -5.38
N GLU A 71 12.28 -4.00 -5.96
CA GLU A 71 12.33 -4.13 -7.43
C GLU A 71 10.98 -3.75 -8.06
N ASN A 72 9.89 -4.25 -7.48
CA ASN A 72 8.53 -3.94 -7.89
C ASN A 72 7.57 -4.06 -6.70
N PRO A 73 6.83 -2.99 -6.35
CA PRO A 73 5.83 -3.02 -5.27
C PRO A 73 4.72 -4.06 -5.46
N TYR A 74 4.39 -4.38 -6.70
CA TYR A 74 3.26 -5.24 -7.05
C TYR A 74 3.61 -6.73 -7.12
N GLY A 75 4.87 -7.09 -6.85
CA GLY A 75 5.38 -8.46 -6.92
C GLY A 75 6.78 -8.49 -7.50
N GLY A 76 7.71 -9.10 -6.77
CA GLY A 76 9.13 -9.15 -7.13
C GLY A 76 9.97 -9.62 -5.95
N SER A 77 11.12 -8.97 -5.76
CA SER A 77 12.05 -9.24 -4.66
C SER A 77 12.46 -7.96 -3.95
N ILE A 78 12.93 -8.10 -2.71
CA ILE A 78 13.64 -7.01 -2.02
C ILE A 78 15.13 -7.23 -2.23
N ARG A 79 15.78 -6.32 -2.94
CA ARG A 79 17.21 -6.36 -3.18
C ARG A 79 17.93 -5.68 -2.04
N ILE A 80 18.75 -6.45 -1.35
CA ILE A 80 19.55 -5.99 -0.22
C ILE A 80 21.00 -5.90 -0.67
N ALA A 81 21.61 -4.73 -0.55
CA ALA A 81 23.04 -4.52 -0.73
C ALA A 81 23.70 -4.27 0.62
N GLY A 82 24.83 -4.93 0.87
CA GLY A 82 25.50 -4.83 2.16
C GLY A 82 26.83 -5.57 2.22
N THR A 83 27.32 -5.81 3.43
CA THR A 83 28.58 -6.52 3.69
C THR A 83 28.34 -7.84 4.42
N ILE A 84 29.10 -8.87 4.08
CA ILE A 84 28.91 -10.19 4.68
C ILE A 84 29.52 -10.25 6.08
N VAL A 85 28.72 -10.71 7.03
CA VAL A 85 29.10 -10.88 8.44
C VAL A 85 29.22 -12.34 8.86
N SER A 86 28.70 -13.28 8.06
CA SER A 86 28.88 -14.72 8.29
C SER A 86 30.19 -15.23 7.71
N GLU A 87 31.02 -15.89 8.52
CA GLU A 87 32.21 -16.60 8.05
C GLU A 87 31.81 -17.90 7.33
N GLN A 88 32.33 -18.09 6.11
CA GLN A 88 32.27 -19.37 5.38
C GLN A 88 33.60 -19.63 4.66
N GLU A 89 33.95 -20.91 4.48
CA GLU A 89 35.24 -21.35 3.90
C GLU A 89 35.62 -20.64 2.59
N ASP A 90 34.64 -20.34 1.73
CA ASP A 90 34.86 -19.77 0.40
C ASP A 90 34.51 -18.26 0.32
N VAL A 91 34.28 -17.60 1.46
CA VAL A 91 33.72 -16.24 1.53
C VAL A 91 34.50 -15.36 2.50
N THR A 92 35.09 -14.30 1.96
CA THR A 92 35.77 -13.27 2.76
C THR A 92 34.76 -12.47 3.57
N LEU A 93 34.97 -12.42 4.88
CA LEU A 93 34.21 -11.58 5.80
C LEU A 93 34.40 -10.09 5.44
N GLY A 94 33.33 -9.31 5.53
CA GLY A 94 33.32 -7.89 5.15
C GLY A 94 33.21 -7.62 3.64
N SER A 95 33.24 -8.65 2.79
CA SER A 95 33.05 -8.44 1.34
C SER A 95 31.63 -7.97 1.01
N HIS A 96 31.51 -7.04 0.06
CA HIS A 96 30.21 -6.58 -0.42
C HIS A 96 29.47 -7.68 -1.18
N HIS A 97 28.18 -7.78 -0.92
CA HIS A 97 27.28 -8.68 -1.62
C HIS A 97 25.89 -8.10 -1.72
N SER A 98 25.15 -8.55 -2.72
CA SER A 98 23.74 -8.26 -2.85
C SER A 98 22.95 -9.57 -2.85
N ALA A 99 21.88 -9.62 -2.07
CA ALA A 99 20.96 -10.75 -2.03
C ALA A 99 19.53 -10.28 -2.28
N ASP A 100 18.75 -11.14 -2.94
CA ASP A 100 17.36 -10.88 -3.26
C ASP A 100 16.47 -11.71 -2.33
N LEU A 101 15.59 -11.05 -1.58
CA LEU A 101 14.55 -11.71 -0.80
C LEU A 101 13.31 -11.89 -1.67
N GLU A 102 13.00 -13.13 -2.00
CA GLU A 102 11.85 -13.47 -2.84
C GLU A 102 10.67 -13.99 -2.01
N ILE A 103 9.47 -13.81 -2.55
CA ILE A 103 8.24 -14.40 -2.01
C ILE A 103 8.37 -15.94 -1.99
N ASN A 104 7.81 -16.57 -0.97
CA ASN A 104 7.85 -18.02 -0.70
C ASN A 104 9.24 -18.59 -0.39
N LYS A 105 10.27 -17.76 -0.20
CA LYS A 105 11.59 -18.19 0.30
C LYS A 105 11.78 -17.76 1.76
N PRO A 106 12.34 -18.64 2.62
CA PRO A 106 12.62 -18.29 4.00
C PRO A 106 13.85 -17.40 4.10
N PHE A 107 13.78 -16.42 4.99
CA PHE A 107 14.92 -15.61 5.41
C PHE A 107 14.84 -15.36 6.92
N THR A 108 15.92 -14.82 7.49
CA THR A 108 15.99 -14.44 8.90
C THR A 108 16.46 -13.00 9.02
N LEU A 109 15.68 -12.15 9.67
CA LEU A 109 16.02 -10.76 9.97
C LEU A 109 16.47 -10.67 11.43
N TYR A 110 17.63 -10.06 11.65
CA TYR A 110 18.22 -9.78 12.95
C TYR A 110 18.21 -8.26 13.14
N LYS A 111 17.64 -7.81 14.25
CA LYS A 111 17.68 -6.40 14.67
C LYS A 111 18.31 -6.30 16.06
N ASP A 112 19.12 -5.27 16.25
CA ASP A 112 19.67 -4.95 17.57
C ASP A 112 18.56 -4.53 18.54
N LYS A 113 17.51 -3.89 18.01
CA LYS A 113 16.32 -3.51 18.77
C LYS A 113 15.07 -3.65 17.91
N TRP A 114 14.16 -4.49 18.36
CA TRP A 114 12.81 -4.61 17.82
C TRP A 114 11.90 -3.59 18.51
N ASP A 115 11.43 -2.60 17.76
CA ASP A 115 10.46 -1.65 18.28
C ASP A 115 9.05 -2.25 18.33
N THR A 116 8.19 -1.71 19.19
CA THR A 116 6.80 -2.18 19.31
C THR A 116 6.01 -2.00 18.01
N LYS A 117 6.37 -1.00 17.19
CA LYS A 117 5.78 -0.75 15.87
C LYS A 117 6.10 -1.92 14.91
N ASP A 118 7.36 -2.35 14.85
CA ASP A 118 7.78 -3.47 14.00
C ASP A 118 7.06 -4.76 14.36
N ILE A 119 6.94 -5.05 15.66
CA ILE A 119 6.24 -6.24 16.15
C ILE A 119 4.75 -6.19 15.81
N ASP A 120 4.12 -5.01 15.92
CA ASP A 120 2.70 -4.83 15.59
C ASP A 120 2.45 -5.01 14.09
N GLU A 121 3.30 -4.45 13.23
CA GLU A 121 3.22 -4.63 11.76
C GLU A 121 3.39 -6.10 11.35
N ILE A 122 4.34 -6.82 11.97
CA ILE A 122 4.52 -8.27 11.72
C ILE A 122 3.29 -9.07 12.17
N ARG A 123 2.70 -8.72 13.32
CA ARG A 123 1.48 -9.38 13.81
C ARG A 123 0.32 -9.17 12.85
N LYS A 124 0.12 -7.94 12.36
CA LYS A 124 -0.90 -7.64 11.35
C LYS A 124 -0.69 -8.43 10.07
N ALA A 125 0.54 -8.48 9.56
CA ALA A 125 0.87 -9.25 8.35
C ALA A 125 0.76 -10.78 8.53
N THR A 126 0.75 -11.27 9.77
CA THR A 126 0.58 -12.71 10.08
C THR A 126 -0.89 -13.09 10.24
N ASP A 127 -1.79 -12.15 10.56
CA ASP A 127 -3.21 -12.43 10.78
C ASP A 127 -4.03 -12.28 9.48
N PRO A 128 -4.54 -13.39 8.90
CA PRO A 128 -5.33 -13.33 7.67
C PRO A 128 -6.65 -12.55 7.84
N THR A 129 -7.17 -12.42 9.06
CA THR A 129 -8.41 -11.68 9.34
C THR A 129 -8.19 -10.17 9.31
N LEU A 130 -6.96 -9.72 9.62
CA LEU A 130 -6.56 -8.31 9.57
C LEU A 130 -6.20 -7.87 8.15
N LYS A 131 -5.71 -8.78 7.30
CA LYS A 131 -5.48 -8.56 5.88
C LYS A 131 -6.74 -8.31 5.04
N ALA A 132 -7.92 -8.45 5.64
CA ALA A 132 -9.18 -8.51 4.92
C ALA A 132 -9.38 -7.33 3.95
N GLU A 133 -9.46 -7.68 2.67
CA GLU A 133 -9.32 -6.80 1.51
C GLU A 133 -10.68 -6.29 1.03
N VAL A 134 -10.66 -5.20 0.25
CA VAL A 134 -11.82 -4.73 -0.51
C VAL A 134 -11.58 -5.06 -1.98
N GLY A 135 -12.47 -5.86 -2.56
CA GLY A 135 -12.47 -6.09 -4.00
C GLY A 135 -13.08 -4.88 -4.70
N ALA A 136 -12.51 -4.45 -5.81
CA ALA A 136 -13.09 -3.38 -6.62
C ALA A 136 -13.02 -3.72 -8.10
N ILE A 137 -14.10 -3.46 -8.84
CA ILE A 137 -14.14 -3.60 -10.29
C ILE A 137 -14.65 -2.29 -10.85
N VAL A 138 -13.75 -1.54 -11.47
CA VAL A 138 -14.13 -0.33 -12.23
C VAL A 138 -14.29 -0.72 -13.68
N MET A 139 -15.43 -0.38 -14.28
CA MET A 139 -15.75 -0.80 -15.63
C MET A 139 -16.43 0.31 -16.43
N GLN A 140 -16.22 0.26 -17.73
CA GLN A 140 -16.95 1.00 -18.75
C GLN A 140 -17.22 0.02 -19.90
N GLU A 141 -18.02 0.42 -20.89
CA GLU A 141 -18.29 -0.45 -22.03
C GLU A 141 -16.99 -0.86 -22.73
N GLY A 142 -16.65 -2.15 -22.63
CA GLY A 142 -15.49 -2.75 -23.27
C GLY A 142 -14.18 -2.67 -22.51
N VAL A 143 -14.13 -2.04 -21.33
CA VAL A 143 -12.92 -2.04 -20.48
C VAL A 143 -13.30 -2.25 -19.01
N ALA A 144 -12.60 -3.16 -18.32
CA ALA A 144 -12.73 -3.33 -16.88
C ALA A 144 -11.36 -3.51 -16.21
N HIS A 145 -11.23 -2.98 -15.01
CA HIS A 145 -10.07 -3.10 -14.13
C HIS A 145 -10.52 -3.80 -12.85
N VAL A 146 -10.04 -5.03 -12.64
CA VAL A 146 -10.27 -5.80 -11.42
C VAL A 146 -9.13 -5.50 -10.46
N CYS A 147 -9.47 -4.92 -9.31
CA CYS A 147 -8.54 -4.41 -8.33
C CYS A 147 -8.81 -5.05 -6.96
N LEU A 148 -7.75 -5.14 -6.17
CA LEU A 148 -7.78 -5.59 -4.79
C LEU A 148 -7.14 -4.50 -3.94
N ILE A 149 -7.92 -3.92 -3.03
CA ILE A 149 -7.50 -2.83 -2.17
C ILE A 149 -7.16 -3.44 -0.81
N THR A 150 -5.88 -3.39 -0.46
CA THR A 150 -5.37 -3.82 0.84
C THR A 150 -5.14 -2.61 1.74
N GLU A 151 -4.61 -2.85 2.94
CA GLU A 151 -4.31 -1.77 3.88
C GLU A 151 -3.24 -0.81 3.32
N ASN A 152 -2.27 -1.35 2.58
CA ASN A 152 -1.08 -0.62 2.19
C ASN A 152 -0.97 -0.32 0.69
N MET A 153 -1.72 -1.00 -0.18
CA MET A 153 -1.71 -0.72 -1.61
C MET A 153 -2.98 -1.14 -2.35
N THR A 154 -3.15 -0.59 -3.54
CA THR A 154 -4.19 -1.02 -4.50
C THR A 154 -3.55 -1.83 -5.62
N HIS A 155 -3.87 -3.12 -5.69
CA HIS A 155 -3.36 -4.05 -6.70
C HIS A 155 -4.30 -4.14 -7.90
N LEU A 156 -3.81 -3.83 -9.10
CA LEU A 156 -4.51 -4.18 -10.34
C LEU A 156 -4.28 -5.66 -10.66
N GLN A 157 -5.29 -6.49 -10.42
CA GLN A 157 -5.22 -7.95 -10.59
C GLN A 157 -5.47 -8.40 -12.04
N ALA A 158 -6.31 -7.68 -12.76
CA ALA A 158 -6.58 -7.94 -14.17
C ALA A 158 -7.10 -6.70 -14.89
N LYS A 159 -6.66 -6.52 -16.14
CA LYS A 159 -7.22 -5.56 -17.09
C LYS A 159 -7.89 -6.33 -18.22
N ILE A 160 -9.16 -6.01 -18.48
CA ILE A 160 -9.99 -6.69 -19.47
C ILE A 160 -10.39 -5.67 -20.51
N GLU A 161 -10.01 -5.91 -21.76
CA GLU A 161 -10.37 -5.06 -22.89
C GLU A 161 -11.05 -5.91 -23.96
N ILE A 162 -12.31 -5.58 -24.25
CA ILE A 162 -13.13 -6.26 -25.25
C ILE A 162 -13.80 -5.18 -26.10
N SER A 163 -13.58 -5.22 -27.41
CA SER A 163 -14.24 -4.30 -28.33
C SER A 163 -15.75 -4.56 -28.34
N VAL A 164 -16.53 -3.61 -27.82
CA VAL A 164 -17.99 -3.64 -27.85
C VAL A 164 -18.47 -2.76 -29.01
N PRO A 165 -19.27 -3.30 -29.95
CA PRO A 165 -19.84 -2.52 -31.04
C PRO A 165 -20.61 -1.30 -30.54
N ARG A 166 -20.42 -0.15 -31.21
CA ARG A 166 -21.12 1.10 -30.88
C ARG A 166 -22.63 0.95 -31.10
N LYS A 167 -23.40 1.79 -30.40
CA LYS A 167 -24.87 1.84 -30.51
C LYS A 167 -25.26 2.14 -31.96
N ALA A 168 -26.06 1.26 -32.54
CA ALA A 168 -26.40 1.28 -33.95
C ALA A 168 -27.82 1.77 -34.22
N VAL A 169 -28.03 2.31 -35.42
CA VAL A 169 -29.32 2.78 -35.94
C VAL A 169 -30.19 1.61 -36.46
N ALA A 170 -29.59 0.44 -36.73
CA ALA A 170 -30.27 -0.73 -37.30
C ALA A 170 -30.40 -1.91 -36.30
N ALA A 171 -31.53 -2.63 -36.36
CA ALA A 171 -31.88 -3.70 -35.42
C ALA A 171 -30.92 -4.92 -35.43
N ALA A 172 -30.27 -5.21 -36.56
CA ALA A 172 -29.32 -6.33 -36.68
C ALA A 172 -28.01 -6.10 -35.90
N GLU A 173 -27.55 -4.85 -35.81
CA GLU A 173 -26.34 -4.48 -35.06
C GLU A 173 -26.59 -4.42 -33.55
N GLY A 174 -27.85 -4.24 -33.12
CA GLY A 174 -28.25 -4.36 -31.71
C GLY A 174 -27.96 -5.73 -31.10
N LYS A 175 -28.23 -6.82 -31.84
CA LYS A 175 -27.91 -8.19 -31.41
C LYS A 175 -26.40 -8.46 -31.29
N ASN A 176 -25.60 -7.83 -32.16
CA ASN A 176 -24.14 -7.95 -32.09
C ASN A 176 -23.56 -7.21 -30.88
N ARG A 177 -24.13 -6.05 -30.53
CA ARG A 177 -23.78 -5.32 -29.32
C ARG A 177 -24.12 -6.09 -28.05
N GLU A 178 -25.31 -6.67 -27.97
CA GLU A 178 -25.73 -7.49 -26.81
C GLU A 178 -24.79 -8.68 -26.58
N ARG A 179 -24.45 -9.42 -27.65
CA ARG A 179 -23.44 -10.49 -27.60
C ARG A 179 -22.05 -10.00 -27.17
N GLY A 180 -21.66 -8.81 -27.60
CA GLY A 180 -20.40 -8.17 -27.20
C GLY A 180 -20.36 -7.86 -25.70
N ILE A 181 -21.45 -7.31 -25.16
CA ILE A 181 -21.60 -7.03 -23.73
C ILE A 181 -21.62 -8.31 -22.90
N GLU A 182 -22.34 -9.33 -23.35
CA GLU A 182 -22.38 -10.62 -22.65
C GLU A 182 -21.00 -11.28 -22.63
N ARG A 183 -20.26 -11.24 -23.75
CA ARG A 183 -18.87 -11.69 -23.80
C ARG A 183 -17.99 -10.89 -22.85
N PHE A 184 -18.17 -9.58 -22.78
CA PHE A 184 -17.46 -8.73 -21.83
C PHE A 184 -17.71 -9.16 -20.38
N TYR A 185 -18.98 -9.26 -19.97
CA TYR A 185 -19.35 -9.71 -18.64
C TYR A 185 -18.83 -11.11 -18.30
N LYS A 186 -18.80 -12.03 -19.28
CA LYS A 186 -18.21 -13.36 -19.07
C LYS A 186 -16.74 -13.30 -18.66
N HIS A 187 -15.94 -12.44 -19.30
CA HIS A 187 -14.51 -12.31 -18.97
C HIS A 187 -14.31 -11.60 -17.63
N VAL A 188 -15.12 -10.57 -17.33
CA VAL A 188 -15.09 -9.88 -16.03
C VAL A 188 -15.47 -10.82 -14.90
N TYR A 189 -16.51 -11.65 -15.09
CA TYR A 189 -16.93 -12.65 -14.12
C TYR A 189 -15.84 -13.69 -13.87
N ALA A 190 -15.22 -14.22 -14.93
CA ALA A 190 -14.13 -15.20 -14.79
C ALA A 190 -12.93 -14.62 -14.03
N ALA A 191 -12.57 -13.36 -14.30
CA ALA A 191 -11.49 -12.68 -13.58
C ALA A 191 -11.86 -12.44 -12.11
N MET A 192 -13.08 -11.99 -11.83
CA MET A 192 -13.58 -11.79 -10.46
C MET A 192 -13.49 -13.09 -9.66
N VAL A 193 -14.03 -14.19 -10.18
CA VAL A 193 -14.01 -15.49 -9.48
C VAL A 193 -12.60 -16.03 -9.28
N SER A 194 -11.71 -15.82 -10.25
CA SER A 194 -10.33 -16.29 -10.14
C SER A 194 -9.46 -15.46 -9.19
N LYS A 195 -9.78 -14.18 -8.98
CA LYS A 195 -8.91 -13.24 -8.27
C LYS A 195 -9.42 -12.85 -6.89
N PHE A 196 -10.73 -12.92 -6.66
CA PHE A 196 -11.32 -12.57 -5.38
C PHE A 196 -11.53 -13.81 -4.52
N ASN A 197 -10.98 -13.76 -3.31
CA ASN A 197 -11.34 -14.68 -2.26
C ASN A 197 -12.54 -14.10 -1.50
N PHE A 198 -13.75 -14.60 -1.82
CA PHE A 198 -14.99 -14.11 -1.25
C PHE A 198 -15.12 -14.35 0.26
N ASP A 199 -14.33 -15.27 0.83
CA ASP A 199 -14.35 -15.53 2.27
C ASP A 199 -13.59 -14.45 3.05
N SER A 200 -12.47 -13.95 2.51
CA SER A 200 -11.63 -12.93 3.17
C SER A 200 -12.05 -11.49 2.86
N ILE A 201 -12.67 -11.24 1.70
CA ILE A 201 -13.05 -9.89 1.27
C ILE A 201 -14.25 -9.37 2.09
N LYS A 202 -14.15 -8.13 2.57
CA LYS A 202 -15.22 -7.46 3.35
C LYS A 202 -16.33 -6.89 2.47
N ALA A 203 -15.95 -6.31 1.33
CA ALA A 203 -16.87 -5.69 0.38
C ALA A 203 -16.32 -5.78 -1.05
N ILE A 204 -17.22 -5.80 -2.03
CA ILE A 204 -16.91 -5.79 -3.46
C ILE A 204 -17.58 -4.59 -4.10
N ILE A 205 -16.79 -3.63 -4.56
CA ILE A 205 -17.27 -2.41 -5.20
C ILE A 205 -17.35 -2.63 -6.71
N LEU A 206 -18.50 -2.33 -7.30
CA LEU A 206 -18.72 -2.33 -8.74
C LEU A 206 -18.98 -0.89 -9.17
N ALA A 207 -18.00 -0.27 -9.82
CA ALA A 207 -18.04 1.14 -10.21
C ALA A 207 -18.13 1.28 -11.73
N SER A 208 -19.05 2.09 -12.24
CA SER A 208 -19.12 2.43 -13.66
C SER A 208 -19.82 3.75 -13.95
N PRO A 209 -19.54 4.39 -15.10
CA PRO A 209 -20.43 5.38 -15.65
C PRO A 209 -21.72 4.71 -16.15
N GLY A 210 -22.88 5.24 -15.75
CA GLY A 210 -24.19 4.75 -16.17
C GLY A 210 -24.56 3.39 -15.56
N PHE A 211 -25.07 2.47 -16.38
CA PHE A 211 -25.73 1.24 -15.93
C PHE A 211 -24.89 -0.04 -16.06
N THR A 212 -23.62 0.06 -16.50
CA THR A 212 -22.78 -1.12 -16.79
C THR A 212 -22.52 -1.97 -15.55
N ALA A 213 -22.17 -1.36 -14.42
CA ALA A 213 -21.94 -2.07 -13.15
C ALA A 213 -23.20 -2.79 -12.66
N ARG A 214 -24.36 -2.16 -12.78
CA ARG A 214 -25.64 -2.79 -12.42
C ARG A 214 -25.95 -3.98 -13.34
N GLY A 215 -25.77 -3.81 -14.65
CA GLY A 215 -25.95 -4.89 -15.61
C GLY A 215 -25.01 -6.07 -15.37
N PHE A 216 -23.75 -5.80 -15.03
CA PHE A 216 -22.79 -6.83 -14.63
C PHE A 216 -23.18 -7.54 -13.33
N TYR A 217 -23.64 -6.80 -12.32
CA TYR A 217 -24.12 -7.38 -11.06
C TYR A 217 -25.25 -8.38 -11.29
N ASP A 218 -26.27 -7.99 -12.07
CA ASP A 218 -27.38 -8.87 -12.39
C ASP A 218 -26.94 -10.09 -13.22
N TYR A 219 -25.97 -9.92 -14.14
CA TYR A 219 -25.35 -11.03 -14.88
C TYR A 219 -24.58 -11.99 -13.97
N ALA A 220 -23.79 -11.47 -13.03
CA ALA A 220 -22.97 -12.26 -12.11
C ALA A 220 -23.86 -13.13 -11.20
N LEU A 221 -24.94 -12.54 -10.65
CA LEU A 221 -25.89 -13.29 -9.83
C LEU A 221 -26.63 -14.38 -10.61
N ARG A 222 -27.02 -14.10 -11.86
CA ARG A 222 -27.67 -15.08 -12.74
C ARG A 222 -26.73 -16.25 -13.05
N THR A 223 -25.50 -15.93 -13.41
CA THR A 223 -24.45 -16.92 -13.70
C THR A 223 -24.16 -17.79 -12.48
N ALA A 224 -24.00 -17.19 -11.30
CA ALA A 224 -23.77 -17.91 -10.05
C ALA A 224 -24.95 -18.84 -9.69
N ALA A 225 -26.19 -18.38 -9.88
CA ALA A 225 -27.38 -19.21 -9.67
C ALA A 225 -27.46 -20.40 -10.63
N SER A 226 -27.13 -20.20 -11.91
CA SER A 226 -27.09 -21.29 -12.91
C SER A 226 -25.95 -22.29 -12.65
N ALA A 227 -24.81 -21.82 -12.15
CA ALA A 227 -23.66 -22.67 -11.80
C ALA A 227 -23.80 -23.37 -10.44
N GLY A 228 -24.77 -22.97 -9.60
CA GLY A 228 -24.93 -23.49 -8.24
C GLY A 228 -23.85 -23.01 -7.26
N ASP A 229 -23.19 -21.89 -7.54
CA ASP A 229 -22.11 -21.35 -6.71
C ASP A 229 -22.70 -20.64 -5.48
N LYS A 230 -22.64 -21.31 -4.32
CA LYS A 230 -23.18 -20.81 -3.06
C LYS A 230 -22.37 -19.63 -2.51
N THR A 231 -21.08 -19.52 -2.82
CA THR A 231 -20.19 -18.54 -2.21
C THR A 231 -20.56 -17.12 -2.65
N ILE A 232 -20.79 -16.93 -3.95
CA ILE A 232 -21.22 -15.63 -4.52
C ILE A 232 -22.66 -15.31 -4.09
N LEU A 233 -23.53 -16.32 -4.06
CA LEU A 233 -24.93 -16.15 -3.65
C LEU A 233 -25.09 -15.78 -2.17
N GLN A 234 -24.20 -16.26 -1.31
CA GLN A 234 -24.14 -15.88 0.10
C GLN A 234 -23.48 -14.51 0.32
N SER A 235 -22.57 -14.10 -0.57
CA SER A 235 -21.86 -12.82 -0.50
C SER A 235 -22.61 -11.64 -1.13
N LYS A 236 -23.93 -11.76 -1.37
CA LYS A 236 -24.74 -10.73 -2.05
C LYS A 236 -24.71 -9.38 -1.34
N ASP A 237 -24.66 -9.38 -0.02
CA ASP A 237 -24.60 -8.21 0.85
C ASP A 237 -23.22 -7.53 0.85
N LYS A 238 -22.20 -8.19 0.31
CA LYS A 238 -20.86 -7.61 0.14
C LYS A 238 -20.76 -6.72 -1.10
N PHE A 239 -21.64 -6.91 -2.08
CA PHE A 239 -21.60 -6.13 -3.33
C PHE A 239 -22.19 -4.73 -3.15
N LEU A 240 -21.43 -3.72 -3.55
CA LEU A 240 -21.83 -2.33 -3.61
C LEU A 240 -21.76 -1.86 -5.06
N VAL A 241 -22.87 -1.40 -5.61
CA VAL A 241 -22.91 -0.86 -6.98
C VAL A 241 -22.93 0.65 -6.89
N VAL A 242 -21.90 1.30 -7.44
CA VAL A 242 -21.71 2.75 -7.35
C VAL A 242 -21.47 3.36 -8.73
N SER A 243 -21.79 4.65 -8.84
CA SER A 243 -21.47 5.43 -10.03
C SER A 243 -20.03 5.92 -9.99
N SER A 244 -19.39 6.00 -11.15
CA SER A 244 -18.09 6.66 -11.33
C SER A 244 -18.09 7.46 -12.63
N SER A 245 -17.24 8.47 -12.72
CA SER A 245 -17.06 9.26 -13.94
C SER A 245 -16.48 8.46 -15.11
N ASN A 246 -15.64 7.45 -14.84
CA ASN A 246 -15.00 6.63 -15.87
C ASN A 246 -14.73 5.17 -15.41
N GLY A 247 -14.32 4.33 -16.35
CA GLY A 247 -14.02 2.90 -16.15
C GLY A 247 -12.57 2.55 -15.75
N TYR A 248 -11.77 3.53 -15.34
CA TYR A 248 -10.35 3.38 -15.01
C TYR A 248 -10.07 3.58 -13.52
N LEU A 249 -8.82 3.37 -13.09
CA LEU A 249 -8.41 3.48 -11.68
C LEU A 249 -8.76 4.84 -11.05
N GLN A 250 -8.77 5.93 -11.81
CA GLN A 250 -9.20 7.24 -11.31
C GLN A 250 -10.66 7.24 -10.84
N GLY A 251 -11.55 6.53 -11.55
CA GLY A 251 -12.94 6.35 -11.16
C GLY A 251 -13.11 5.52 -9.89
N LEU A 252 -12.11 4.73 -9.48
CA LEU A 252 -12.12 4.03 -8.20
C LEU A 252 -12.09 5.03 -7.03
N ASN A 253 -11.25 6.06 -7.11
CA ASN A 253 -11.12 7.04 -6.02
C ASN A 253 -12.43 7.80 -5.78
N GLU A 254 -13.12 8.16 -6.87
CA GLU A 254 -14.45 8.77 -6.79
C GLU A 254 -15.48 7.81 -6.15
N ALA A 255 -15.49 6.55 -6.60
CA ALA A 255 -16.34 5.51 -6.03
C ALA A 255 -16.09 5.32 -4.53
N MET A 256 -14.82 5.35 -4.09
CA MET A 256 -14.44 5.23 -2.68
C MET A 256 -14.92 6.40 -1.83
N ARG A 257 -15.05 7.61 -2.39
CA ARG A 257 -15.58 8.80 -1.69
C ARG A 257 -17.09 8.81 -1.52
N THR A 258 -17.81 7.89 -2.17
CA THR A 258 -19.27 7.82 -2.08
C THR A 258 -19.71 7.44 -0.66
N PRO A 259 -20.72 8.13 -0.06
CA PRO A 259 -21.16 7.86 1.31
C PRO A 259 -21.53 6.39 1.59
N GLU A 260 -22.16 5.72 0.62
CA GLU A 260 -22.55 4.31 0.71
C GLU A 260 -21.33 3.38 0.91
N VAL A 261 -20.23 3.69 0.23
CA VAL A 261 -18.97 2.93 0.34
C VAL A 261 -18.28 3.28 1.65
N GLN A 262 -18.23 4.56 2.02
CA GLN A 262 -17.64 5.02 3.27
C GLN A 262 -18.31 4.41 4.50
N GLU A 263 -19.64 4.29 4.51
CA GLU A 263 -20.37 3.67 5.62
C GLU A 263 -20.02 2.19 5.76
N ARG A 264 -19.96 1.45 4.64
CA ARG A 264 -19.61 0.03 4.65
C ARG A 264 -18.14 -0.21 4.99
N LEU A 265 -17.26 0.69 4.57
CA LEU A 265 -15.81 0.60 4.74
C LEU A 265 -15.26 1.38 5.94
N LYS A 266 -16.12 1.96 6.79
CA LYS A 266 -15.71 2.78 7.94
C LYS A 266 -14.71 2.09 8.87
N SER A 267 -14.70 0.76 8.91
CA SER A 267 -13.78 -0.05 9.73
C SER A 267 -12.43 -0.33 9.07
N THR A 268 -12.21 0.10 7.82
CA THR A 268 -10.97 -0.09 7.08
C THR A 268 -10.03 1.11 7.25
N LYS A 269 -8.73 0.86 7.39
CA LYS A 269 -7.72 1.93 7.51
C LYS A 269 -7.71 2.85 6.29
N TYR A 270 -7.89 2.28 5.10
CA TYR A 270 -7.95 3.05 3.86
C TYR A 270 -9.08 4.10 3.89
N ALA A 271 -10.30 3.70 4.25
CA ALA A 271 -11.43 4.66 4.32
C ALA A 271 -11.16 5.79 5.32
N SER A 272 -10.56 5.46 6.47
CA SER A 272 -10.13 6.44 7.47
C SER A 272 -9.10 7.41 6.89
N GLN A 273 -8.03 6.92 6.27
CA GLN A 273 -6.99 7.74 5.63
C GLN A 273 -7.55 8.70 4.59
N THR A 274 -8.40 8.20 3.68
CA THR A 274 -9.06 9.03 2.65
C THR A 274 -9.93 10.12 3.30
N ALA A 275 -10.69 9.80 4.34
CA ALA A 275 -11.53 10.77 5.04
C ALA A 275 -10.71 11.88 5.72
N TYR A 276 -9.55 11.56 6.32
CA TYR A 276 -8.66 12.57 6.90
C TYR A 276 -8.02 13.48 5.85
N LEU A 277 -7.66 12.94 4.69
CA LEU A 277 -7.10 13.72 3.60
C LEU A 277 -8.14 14.64 2.97
N ASP A 278 -9.38 14.14 2.77
CA ASP A 278 -10.48 14.96 2.28
C ASP A 278 -10.83 16.08 3.28
N LYS A 279 -10.87 15.77 4.59
CA LYS A 279 -11.03 16.77 5.66
C LYS A 279 -9.94 17.86 5.60
N PHE A 280 -8.69 17.48 5.30
CA PHE A 280 -7.59 18.43 5.14
C PHE A 280 -7.81 19.37 3.96
N PHE A 281 -8.14 18.85 2.78
CA PHE A 281 -8.43 19.69 1.59
C PHE A 281 -9.67 20.57 1.79
N ASP A 282 -10.70 20.06 2.45
CA ASP A 282 -11.89 20.85 2.81
C ASP A 282 -11.52 21.99 3.77
N MET A 283 -10.63 21.76 4.74
CA MET A 283 -10.13 22.83 5.61
C MET A 283 -9.27 23.82 4.85
N LEU A 284 -8.39 23.37 3.95
CA LEU A 284 -7.55 24.25 3.15
C LEU A 284 -8.38 25.22 2.31
N ASN A 285 -9.50 24.74 1.75
CA ASN A 285 -10.40 25.55 0.93
C ASN A 285 -11.30 26.49 1.75
N ASN A 286 -11.78 26.06 2.92
CA ASN A 286 -12.78 26.81 3.70
C ASN A 286 -12.20 27.60 4.88
N ASN A 287 -11.06 27.18 5.43
CA ASN A 287 -10.39 27.74 6.62
C ASN A 287 -8.86 27.60 6.51
N PRO A 288 -8.20 28.36 5.62
CA PRO A 288 -6.79 28.17 5.28
C PRO A 288 -5.86 28.21 6.50
N ASN A 289 -6.12 29.09 7.47
CA ASN A 289 -5.30 29.26 8.67
C ASN A 289 -5.36 28.07 9.65
N ARG A 290 -6.13 27.01 9.33
CA ARG A 290 -6.23 25.76 10.10
C ARG A 290 -5.66 24.54 9.37
N ALA A 291 -5.19 24.67 8.14
CA ALA A 291 -4.64 23.55 7.37
C ALA A 291 -3.32 23.97 6.73
N TRP A 292 -2.25 23.28 7.10
CA TRP A 292 -0.89 23.62 6.69
C TRP A 292 -0.19 22.40 6.10
N TYR A 293 0.65 22.61 5.10
CA TYR A 293 1.51 21.58 4.51
C TYR A 293 2.94 22.10 4.36
N GLY A 294 3.89 21.18 4.22
CA GLY A 294 5.31 21.51 4.15
C GLY A 294 6.04 21.28 5.49
N PRO A 295 7.30 20.80 5.47
CA PRO A 295 8.05 20.47 6.68
C PRO A 295 8.18 21.63 7.68
N LYS A 296 8.46 22.86 7.20
CA LYS A 296 8.64 24.04 8.05
C LYS A 296 7.37 24.43 8.80
N HIS A 297 6.26 24.62 8.06
CA HIS A 297 4.97 24.99 8.64
C HIS A 297 4.47 23.94 9.63
N VAL A 298 4.59 22.66 9.28
CA VAL A 298 4.14 21.57 10.15
C VAL A 298 5.01 21.46 11.39
N SER A 299 6.33 21.62 11.29
CA SER A 299 7.22 21.64 12.46
C SER A 299 6.83 22.76 13.43
N ALA A 300 6.64 23.98 12.93
CA ALA A 300 6.21 25.10 13.76
C ALA A 300 4.84 24.86 14.41
N ALA A 301 3.88 24.32 13.66
CA ALA A 301 2.57 23.96 14.20
C ALA A 301 2.65 22.93 15.34
N VAL A 302 3.58 21.97 15.25
CA VAL A 302 3.84 20.99 16.30
C VAL A 302 4.47 21.64 17.53
N ASP A 303 5.40 22.58 17.34
CA ASP A 303 6.02 23.35 18.43
C ASP A 303 4.99 24.19 19.20
N TYR A 304 3.99 24.75 18.49
CA TYR A 304 2.85 25.44 19.10
C TYR A 304 1.81 24.51 19.74
N ALA A 305 2.00 23.18 19.68
CA ALA A 305 1.08 22.19 20.24
C ALA A 305 -0.37 22.31 19.73
N ALA A 306 -0.56 22.84 18.50
CA ALA A 306 -1.88 23.13 17.95
C ALA A 306 -2.41 22.07 16.98
N VAL A 307 -1.62 21.04 16.67
CA VAL A 307 -1.95 20.00 15.68
C VAL A 307 -3.06 19.07 16.20
N ASP A 308 -4.19 19.05 15.48
CA ASP A 308 -5.30 18.09 15.67
C ASP A 308 -4.97 16.77 14.99
N THR A 309 -4.62 16.83 13.69
CA THR A 309 -4.28 15.65 12.89
C THR A 309 -3.01 15.92 12.09
N LEU A 310 -2.02 15.04 12.23
CA LEU A 310 -0.81 14.99 11.42
C LEU A 310 -0.98 13.93 10.32
N LEU A 311 -0.76 14.33 9.07
CA LEU A 311 -0.74 13.47 7.90
C LEU A 311 0.71 13.36 7.41
N ILE A 312 1.26 12.15 7.35
CA ILE A 312 2.64 11.93 6.92
C ILE A 312 2.74 10.78 5.92
N SER A 313 3.45 11.00 4.82
CA SER A 313 3.78 9.94 3.87
C SER A 313 4.81 8.97 4.47
N ASN A 314 4.61 7.68 4.20
CA ASN A 314 5.54 6.61 4.58
C ASN A 314 6.95 6.85 4.02
N ARG A 315 7.08 7.57 2.90
CA ARG A 315 8.34 7.99 2.30
C ARG A 315 9.20 8.81 3.26
N LEU A 316 8.63 9.86 3.84
CA LEU A 316 9.31 10.73 4.81
C LEU A 316 9.55 10.01 6.13
N TYR A 317 8.57 9.20 6.55
CA TYR A 317 8.66 8.39 7.77
C TYR A 317 9.76 7.31 7.68
N LYS A 318 10.23 6.97 6.48
CA LYS A 318 11.27 5.96 6.20
C LYS A 318 12.42 6.49 5.38
N SER A 319 12.70 7.79 5.45
CA SER A 319 13.83 8.36 4.70
C SER A 319 15.12 7.57 4.94
N ALA A 320 15.91 7.41 3.89
CA ALA A 320 17.24 6.81 3.97
C ALA A 320 18.18 7.65 4.82
N ASP A 321 17.91 8.97 4.93
CA ASP A 321 18.59 9.82 5.89
C ASP A 321 18.06 9.56 7.31
N VAL A 322 18.96 9.08 8.16
CA VAL A 322 18.69 8.76 9.58
C VAL A 322 18.23 10.00 10.35
N ASN A 323 18.77 11.18 10.03
CA ASN A 323 18.42 12.42 10.72
C ASN A 323 17.00 12.84 10.37
N GLU A 324 16.67 12.83 9.07
CA GLU A 324 15.33 13.13 8.57
C GLU A 324 14.29 12.16 9.15
N ARG A 325 14.57 10.85 9.10
CA ARG A 325 13.71 9.82 9.69
C ARG A 325 13.46 10.06 11.17
N ARG A 326 14.54 10.32 11.95
CA ARG A 326 14.43 10.55 13.39
C ARG A 326 13.59 11.81 13.69
N HIS A 327 13.77 12.87 12.91
CA HIS A 327 13.00 14.10 13.04
C HIS A 327 11.50 13.85 12.87
N TYR A 328 11.08 13.18 11.78
CA TYR A 328 9.66 12.88 11.53
C TYR A 328 9.06 11.90 12.55
N ILE A 329 9.83 10.92 13.03
CA ILE A 329 9.38 10.00 14.08
C ILE A 329 9.15 10.77 15.40
N GLN A 330 10.08 11.64 15.79
CA GLN A 330 9.95 12.46 16.99
C GLN A 330 8.77 13.43 16.90
N MET A 331 8.55 14.03 15.74
CA MET A 331 7.40 14.90 15.51
C MET A 331 6.07 14.13 15.66
N ALA A 332 5.97 12.94 15.06
CA ALA A 332 4.79 12.08 15.22
C ALA A 332 4.55 11.67 16.69
N GLU A 333 5.59 11.40 17.45
CA GLU A 333 5.49 11.09 18.88
C GLU A 333 5.06 12.31 19.70
N THR A 334 5.57 13.49 19.37
CA THR A 334 5.21 14.76 20.01
C THR A 334 3.73 15.08 19.80
N VAL A 335 3.22 14.92 18.58
CA VAL A 335 1.79 15.10 18.26
C VAL A 335 0.92 14.13 19.07
N LYS A 336 1.30 12.85 19.14
CA LYS A 336 0.57 11.86 19.95
C LYS A 336 0.55 12.21 21.43
N ASN A 337 1.68 12.66 21.97
CA ASN A 337 1.78 13.05 23.39
C ASN A 337 0.96 14.30 23.72
N THR A 338 0.76 15.18 22.74
CA THR A 338 -0.09 16.38 22.85
C THR A 338 -1.58 16.06 22.70
N GLY A 339 -1.93 14.80 22.35
CA GLY A 339 -3.30 14.35 22.15
C GLY A 339 -3.81 14.44 20.71
N GLY A 340 -2.94 14.82 19.76
CA GLY A 340 -3.25 14.84 18.34
C GLY A 340 -3.24 13.44 17.70
N THR A 341 -3.93 13.30 16.59
CA THR A 341 -4.01 12.06 15.81
C THR A 341 -2.92 12.03 14.75
N VAL A 342 -2.23 10.90 14.58
CA VAL A 342 -1.21 10.73 13.53
C VAL A 342 -1.66 9.67 12.53
N MET A 343 -1.72 10.05 11.27
CA MET A 343 -2.08 9.19 10.14
C MET A 343 -0.89 9.06 9.20
N ILE A 344 -0.41 7.82 9.04
CA ILE A 344 0.68 7.48 8.11
C ILE A 344 0.06 6.96 6.82
N PHE A 345 0.42 7.55 5.68
CA PHE A 345 -0.10 7.21 4.34
C PHE A 345 0.93 6.40 3.55
N SER A 346 0.46 5.37 2.84
CA SER A 346 1.33 4.62 1.93
C SER A 346 1.41 5.32 0.57
N GLU A 347 2.62 5.48 0.04
CA GLU A 347 2.90 6.02 -1.31
C GLU A 347 2.30 5.16 -2.45
N HIS A 348 1.93 3.90 -2.16
CA HIS A 348 1.28 3.00 -3.11
C HIS A 348 -0.25 3.05 -3.07
N HIS A 349 -0.80 3.98 -2.29
CA HIS A 349 -2.21 4.37 -2.34
C HIS A 349 -2.35 5.75 -2.96
N ASP A 350 -3.46 5.98 -3.65
CA ASP A 350 -3.69 7.27 -4.31
C ASP A 350 -3.83 8.43 -3.30
N ALA A 351 -4.36 8.18 -2.10
CA ALA A 351 -4.35 9.16 -1.01
C ALA A 351 -2.92 9.53 -0.57
N GLY A 352 -2.00 8.56 -0.53
CA GLY A 352 -0.60 8.83 -0.23
C GLY A 352 0.11 9.58 -1.35
N LYS A 353 -0.16 9.25 -2.62
CA LYS A 353 0.34 10.01 -3.77
C LYS A 353 -0.11 11.47 -3.73
N GLN A 354 -1.39 11.72 -3.46
CA GLN A 354 -1.91 13.09 -3.30
C GLN A 354 -1.21 13.84 -2.17
N LEU A 355 -0.90 13.18 -1.05
CA LEU A 355 -0.12 13.78 0.03
C LEU A 355 1.34 14.05 -0.38
N ASP A 356 1.97 13.14 -1.12
CA ASP A 356 3.32 13.33 -1.66
C ASP A 356 3.40 14.48 -2.68
N ASP A 357 2.35 14.68 -3.47
CA ASP A 357 2.23 15.83 -4.39
C ASP A 357 2.22 17.17 -3.64
N ILE A 358 1.80 17.19 -2.36
CA ILE A 358 1.85 18.35 -1.45
C ILE A 358 2.97 18.22 -0.40
N THR A 359 4.18 17.87 -0.82
CA THR A 359 5.42 17.71 -0.02
C THR A 359 5.54 16.44 0.83
N GLY A 360 4.48 15.65 0.96
CA GLY A 360 4.48 14.41 1.75
C GLY A 360 4.14 14.60 3.23
N ILE A 361 3.94 15.84 3.69
CA ILE A 361 3.54 16.14 5.07
C ILE A 361 2.53 17.29 5.13
N ALA A 362 1.48 17.08 5.92
CA ALA A 362 0.42 18.05 6.15
C ALA A 362 -0.16 17.92 7.56
N CYS A 363 -0.83 18.96 8.05
CA CYS A 363 -1.53 18.92 9.32
C CYS A 363 -2.80 19.78 9.30
N THR A 364 -3.76 19.39 10.14
CA THR A 364 -4.91 20.22 10.50
C THR A 364 -4.78 20.67 11.95
N LEU A 365 -5.16 21.91 12.24
CA LEU A 365 -5.02 22.53 13.55
C LEU A 365 -6.34 22.57 14.33
N THR A 366 -6.24 22.49 15.65
CA THR A 366 -7.37 22.69 16.58
C THR A 366 -7.85 24.14 16.58
N VAL A 367 -6.91 25.09 16.48
CA VAL A 367 -7.13 26.54 16.45
C VAL A 367 -6.43 27.16 15.23
N PRO A 368 -6.97 28.25 14.65
CA PRO A 368 -6.28 28.98 13.58
C PRO A 368 -4.97 29.57 14.10
N LEU A 369 -3.87 29.39 13.36
CA LEU A 369 -2.58 30.01 13.63
C LEU A 369 -2.14 30.84 12.42
N PRO A 370 -2.47 32.15 12.39
CA PRO A 370 -2.05 33.04 11.30
C PRO A 370 -0.53 33.27 11.25
N GLU A 371 0.16 33.17 12.39
CA GLU A 371 1.62 33.37 12.53
C GLU A 371 2.46 32.37 11.70
N LEU A 372 1.83 31.31 11.18
CA LEU A 372 2.48 30.36 10.27
C LEU A 372 2.61 30.90 8.84
N GLU A 373 1.81 31.90 8.43
CA GLU A 373 1.92 32.57 7.13
C GLU A 373 3.27 33.32 7.01
N ASP A 374 3.77 33.86 8.11
CA ASP A 374 4.99 34.66 8.14
C ASP A 374 6.27 33.82 7.95
N ILE A 375 6.19 32.49 8.13
CA ILE A 375 7.33 31.57 7.97
C ILE A 375 7.77 31.46 6.50
N GLU A 376 6.89 31.77 5.54
CA GLU A 376 7.25 31.80 4.11
C GLU A 376 8.16 33.00 3.75
N SER A 377 8.09 34.10 4.51
CA SER A 377 8.76 35.36 4.13
C SER A 377 10.29 35.33 4.28
N SER A 378 10.85 34.41 5.06
CA SER A 378 12.30 34.38 5.35
C SER A 378 13.16 33.73 4.25
N ASP A 379 12.57 33.01 3.30
CA ASP A 379 13.32 32.33 2.22
C ASP A 379 13.50 33.21 0.96
N SER A 380 12.86 34.38 0.90
CA SER A 380 12.98 35.30 -0.25
C SER A 380 14.12 36.31 -0.14
N GLU A 381 14.84 36.36 0.99
CA GLU A 381 15.94 37.31 1.23
C GLU A 381 17.34 36.68 1.25
N SER A 382 17.48 35.37 1.00
CA SER A 382 18.78 34.68 1.11
C SER A 382 19.44 34.22 -0.20
N ASP A 383 18.86 34.56 -1.36
CA ASP A 383 19.43 34.20 -2.67
C ASP A 383 20.10 35.37 -3.42
N ASP A 384 20.23 36.54 -2.77
CA ASP A 384 21.00 37.68 -3.28
C ASP A 384 22.15 38.04 -2.32
N GLU A 385 23.19 37.20 -2.23
CA GLU A 385 24.57 37.62 -1.88
C GLU A 385 25.67 36.68 -2.39
#